data_AF-A0A366J9E8-F1
#
_entry.id   AF-A0A366J9E8-F1
#
_cell.length_a   1.000
_cell.length_b   1.000
_cell.length_c   1.000
_cell.angle_alpha   90.00
_cell.angle_beta   90.00
_cell.angle_gamma   90.00
#
_symmetry.space_group_name_H-M   'P 1'
#
loop_
_entity.id
_entity.type
_entity.pdbx_description
1 polymer ?
#
loop_
_entity_poly.entity_id
_entity_poly.type
_entity_poly.pdbx_seq_one_letter_code
_entity_poly.pdbx_strand_id
1 'polypeptide(L)'
;MKEITSSEHFTSGAESFFTDMAALLSDRDGVQLSSVSSPQSVACYQAKGVASNLQLRLVLIPLSNGCLLGRLSWLDWRGIDHVCCYVNEAFDCLVMASAGIWKKQIESAETLCLKGFEALVK
;
A
#
# COMPACT_ATOMS: atom_id res chain seq x y z
N MET A 1 -4.58 -31.56 7.98
CA MET A 1 -4.71 -30.10 8.14
C MET A 1 -3.41 -29.50 7.66
N LYS A 2 -3.38 -28.77 6.55
CA LYS A 2 -2.15 -28.07 6.10
C LYS A 2 -2.00 -26.85 7.00
N GLU A 3 -0.86 -26.71 7.67
CA GLU A 3 -0.48 -25.44 8.30
C GLU A 3 -0.35 -24.42 7.18
N ILE A 4 -1.31 -23.51 7.08
CA ILE A 4 -1.21 -22.34 6.21
C ILE A 4 -0.07 -21.52 6.80
N THR A 5 1.02 -21.39 6.06
CA THR A 5 2.16 -20.58 6.51
C THR A 5 1.73 -19.12 6.53
N SER A 6 2.21 -18.33 7.51
CA SER A 6 1.84 -16.91 7.71
C SER A 6 1.87 -16.09 6.40
N SER A 7 2.82 -16.43 5.52
CA SER A 7 2.99 -15.83 4.20
C SER A 7 1.85 -16.09 3.20
N GLU A 8 1.24 -17.28 3.21
CA GLU A 8 0.11 -17.61 2.33
C GLU A 8 -1.13 -16.83 2.74
N HIS A 9 -1.38 -16.73 4.05
CA HIS A 9 -2.49 -15.93 4.58
C HIS A 9 -2.33 -14.45 4.23
N PHE A 10 -1.14 -13.88 4.44
CA PHE A 10 -0.90 -12.48 4.11
C PHE A 10 -1.06 -12.19 2.62
N THR A 11 -0.54 -13.05 1.75
CA THR A 11 -0.68 -12.89 0.30
C THR A 11 -2.16 -12.93 -0.12
N SER A 12 -2.95 -13.85 0.45
CA SER A 12 -4.39 -13.96 0.17
C SER A 12 -5.20 -12.76 0.66
N GLY A 13 -4.86 -12.18 1.82
CA GLY A 13 -5.55 -11.01 2.37
C GLY A 13 -5.11 -9.68 1.76
N ALA A 14 -3.89 -9.61 1.20
CA ALA A 14 -3.28 -8.36 0.72
C ALA A 14 -4.07 -7.72 -0.44
N GLU A 15 -4.56 -8.52 -1.38
CA GLU A 15 -5.40 -8.02 -2.49
C GLU A 15 -6.74 -7.47 -1.98
N SER A 16 -7.39 -8.16 -1.04
CA SER A 16 -8.66 -7.69 -0.45
C SER A 16 -8.45 -6.40 0.32
N PHE A 17 -7.47 -6.36 1.22
CA PHE A 17 -7.11 -5.16 1.99
C PHE A 17 -6.85 -3.95 1.06
N PHE A 18 -6.12 -4.18 -0.03
CA PHE A 18 -5.79 -3.11 -0.97
C PHE A 18 -6.98 -2.66 -1.81
N THR A 19 -7.87 -3.59 -2.17
CA THR A 19 -9.14 -3.27 -2.83
C THR A 19 -10.03 -2.42 -1.94
N ASP A 20 -10.16 -2.79 -0.66
CA ASP A 20 -10.95 -2.03 0.32
C ASP A 20 -10.38 -0.63 0.53
N MET A 21 -9.06 -0.50 0.64
CA MET A 21 -8.38 0.79 0.75
C MET A 21 -8.60 1.66 -0.51
N ALA A 22 -8.53 1.08 -1.71
CA ALA A 22 -8.79 1.80 -2.95
C ALA A 22 -10.25 2.26 -3.08
N ALA A 23 -11.20 1.44 -2.63
CA ALA A 23 -12.61 1.83 -2.55
C ALA A 23 -12.80 3.02 -1.61
N LEU A 24 -12.19 2.98 -0.42
CA LEU A 24 -12.27 4.09 0.54
C LEU A 24 -11.71 5.41 -0.02
N LEU A 25 -10.56 5.35 -0.70
CA LEU A 25 -9.97 6.53 -1.37
C LEU A 25 -10.87 7.07 -2.49
N SER A 26 -11.57 6.19 -3.19
CA SER A 26 -12.50 6.57 -4.26
C SER A 26 -13.75 7.25 -3.69
N ASP A 27 -14.29 6.70 -2.60
CA ASP A 27 -15.54 7.15 -1.98
C ASP A 27 -15.40 8.45 -1.20
N ARG A 28 -14.30 8.63 -0.45
CA ARG A 28 -14.15 9.77 0.45
C ARG A 28 -13.72 11.06 -0.24
N ASP A 29 -12.84 10.96 -1.23
CA ASP A 29 -12.15 12.12 -1.78
C ASP A 29 -12.21 12.19 -3.32
N GLY A 30 -13.02 11.32 -3.94
CA GLY A 30 -13.25 11.32 -5.38
C GLY A 30 -12.03 10.91 -6.21
N VAL A 31 -11.05 10.23 -5.60
CA VAL A 31 -9.87 9.73 -6.30
C VAL A 31 -10.31 8.61 -7.24
N GLN A 32 -10.39 8.90 -8.53
CA GLN A 32 -10.81 7.90 -9.51
C GLN A 32 -9.69 6.88 -9.74
N LEU A 33 -9.84 5.68 -9.16
CA LEU A 33 -8.88 4.59 -9.30
C LEU A 33 -9.35 3.55 -10.31
N SER A 34 -8.43 3.09 -11.17
CA SER A 34 -8.67 1.92 -12.03
C SER A 34 -7.57 0.89 -11.86
N SER A 35 -7.96 -0.37 -11.70
CA SER A 35 -7.01 -1.47 -11.57
C SER A 35 -6.15 -1.58 -12.83
N VAL A 36 -4.85 -1.74 -12.64
CA VAL A 36 -3.86 -1.94 -13.70
C VAL A 36 -2.84 -2.99 -13.25
N SER A 37 -2.20 -3.67 -14.20
CA SER A 37 -1.05 -4.52 -13.89
C SER A 37 0.22 -3.68 -13.83
N SER A 38 1.09 -3.95 -12.85
CA SER A 38 2.38 -3.28 -12.71
C SER A 38 3.44 -4.26 -12.20
N PRO A 39 4.67 -4.24 -12.75
CA PRO A 39 5.74 -5.14 -12.28
C PRO A 39 5.92 -5.08 -10.77
N GLN A 40 6.28 -6.23 -10.17
CA GLN A 40 6.62 -6.36 -8.75
C GLN A 40 5.53 -5.89 -7.77
N SER A 41 4.29 -5.73 -8.23
CA SER A 41 3.16 -5.31 -7.41
C SER A 41 2.20 -6.48 -7.25
N VAL A 42 1.72 -6.71 -6.04
CA VAL A 42 0.61 -7.65 -5.81
C VAL A 42 -0.68 -7.06 -6.37
N ALA A 43 -0.89 -5.77 -6.15
CA ALA A 43 -1.99 -5.04 -6.76
C ALA A 43 -1.58 -3.59 -7.06
N CYS A 44 -2.21 -3.00 -8.07
CA CYS A 44 -1.92 -1.65 -8.52
C CYS A 44 -3.17 -0.96 -9.06
N TYR A 45 -3.35 0.32 -8.70
CA TYR A 45 -4.40 1.18 -9.24
C TYR A 45 -3.77 2.42 -9.85
N GLN A 46 -4.24 2.82 -11.03
CA GLN A 46 -3.90 4.11 -11.62
C GLN A 46 -4.93 5.17 -11.24
N ALA A 47 -4.46 6.33 -10.79
CA ALA A 47 -5.31 7.49 -10.57
C ALA A 47 -5.68 8.15 -11.92
N LYS A 48 -6.96 8.52 -12.06
CA LYS A 48 -7.53 9.24 -13.20
C LYS A 48 -7.89 10.67 -12.80
N GLY A 49 -8.04 11.53 -13.81
CA GLY A 49 -8.47 12.91 -13.60
C GLY A 49 -7.39 13.82 -12.99
N VAL A 50 -6.17 13.33 -12.83
CA VAL A 50 -5.00 14.08 -12.40
C VAL A 50 -4.01 14.27 -13.55
N ALA A 51 -3.33 15.42 -13.59
CA ALA A 51 -2.35 15.72 -14.64
C ALA A 51 -1.11 14.80 -14.57
N SER A 52 -0.80 14.29 -13.37
CA SER A 52 0.30 13.40 -13.09
C SER A 52 -0.11 11.93 -13.20
N ASN A 53 0.64 11.12 -13.95
CA ASN A 53 0.49 9.67 -13.96
C ASN A 53 0.91 9.10 -12.61
N LEU A 54 -0.06 8.87 -11.72
CA LEU A 54 0.16 8.31 -10.39
C LEU A 54 -0.41 6.89 -10.33
N GLN A 55 0.37 5.96 -9.78
CA GLN A 55 -0.04 4.59 -9.53
C GLN A 55 0.05 4.26 -8.04
N LEU A 56 -1.06 3.93 -7.41
CA LEU A 56 -1.07 3.36 -6.06
C LEU A 56 -0.66 1.90 -6.15
N ARG A 57 0.35 1.48 -5.39
CA ARG A 57 0.91 0.13 -5.46
C ARG A 57 0.96 -0.52 -4.09
N LEU A 58 0.68 -1.82 -4.07
CA LEU A 58 1.02 -2.71 -2.97
C LEU A 58 2.13 -3.67 -3.39
N VAL A 59 3.25 -3.62 -2.67
CA VAL A 59 4.41 -4.50 -2.88
C VAL A 59 4.65 -5.31 -1.61
N LEU A 60 4.86 -6.62 -1.73
CA LEU A 60 5.26 -7.46 -0.60
C LEU A 60 6.78 -7.58 -0.53
N ILE A 61 7.32 -7.36 0.66
CA ILE A 61 8.75 -7.35 0.96
C ILE A 61 9.03 -8.46 1.97
N PRO A 62 9.77 -9.51 1.59
CA PRO A 62 10.20 -10.52 2.54
C PRO A 62 11.28 -9.96 3.47
N LEU A 63 11.13 -10.23 4.76
CA LEU A 63 12.11 -9.87 5.79
C LEU A 63 12.96 -11.10 6.15
N SER A 64 14.17 -10.87 6.65
CA SER A 64 15.12 -11.93 7.02
C SER A 64 14.64 -12.83 8.16
N ASN A 65 13.63 -12.40 8.92
CA ASN A 65 13.01 -13.16 10.00
C ASN A 65 11.85 -14.06 9.52
N GLY A 66 11.63 -14.15 8.21
CA GLY A 66 10.55 -14.95 7.61
C GLY A 66 9.18 -14.27 7.56
N CYS A 67 9.05 -13.06 8.12
CA CYS A 67 7.83 -12.26 8.00
C CYS A 67 7.75 -11.54 6.66
N LEU A 68 6.54 -11.21 6.24
CA LEU A 68 6.28 -10.31 5.11
C LEU A 68 5.89 -8.91 5.58
N LEU A 69 6.28 -7.90 4.79
CA LEU A 69 5.90 -6.51 4.96
C LEU A 69 5.25 -6.00 3.68
N GLY A 70 4.04 -5.45 3.76
CA GLY A 70 3.41 -4.75 2.65
C GLY A 70 3.91 -3.31 2.60
N ARG A 71 4.30 -2.81 1.44
CA ARG A 71 4.59 -1.40 1.19
C ARG A 71 3.49 -0.81 0.33
N LEU A 72 2.88 0.27 0.82
CA LEU A 72 1.94 1.09 0.08
C LEU A 72 2.64 2.35 -0.39
N SER A 73 2.63 2.60 -1.70
CA SER A 73 3.27 3.78 -2.29
C SER A 73 2.50 4.33 -3.49
N TRP A 74 2.63 5.63 -3.71
CA TRP A 74 2.33 6.25 -5.00
C TRP A 74 3.57 6.27 -5.86
N LEU A 75 3.55 5.55 -6.97
CA LEU A 75 4.57 5.63 -8.00
C LEU A 75 4.25 6.80 -8.94
N ASP A 76 5.18 7.73 -9.08
CA ASP A 76 5.06 8.85 -10.01
C ASP A 76 5.62 8.53 -11.41
N TRP A 77 5.42 9.47 -12.35
CA TRP A 77 5.89 9.37 -13.73
C TRP A 77 7.43 9.32 -13.86
N ARG A 78 8.17 9.68 -12.81
CA ARG A 78 9.63 9.64 -12.76
C ARG A 78 10.14 8.28 -12.28
N GLY A 79 9.23 7.38 -11.89
CA GLY A 79 9.57 6.08 -11.31
C GLY A 79 9.91 6.16 -9.82
N ILE A 80 9.53 7.24 -9.13
CA ILE A 80 9.78 7.41 -7.70
C ILE A 80 8.59 6.86 -6.90
N ASP A 81 8.86 5.92 -6.00
CA ASP A 81 7.89 5.44 -5.02
C ASP A 81 7.82 6.41 -3.83
N HIS A 82 6.71 7.15 -3.73
CA HIS A 82 6.36 7.96 -2.57
C HIS A 82 5.63 7.07 -1.57
N VAL A 83 6.36 6.58 -0.57
CA VAL A 83 5.84 5.60 0.40
C VAL A 83 4.83 6.27 1.33
N CYS A 84 3.61 5.73 1.34
CA CYS A 84 2.53 6.17 2.23
C CYS A 84 2.72 5.55 3.62
N CYS A 85 2.87 4.22 3.65
CA CYS A 85 3.11 3.45 4.87
C CYS A 85 3.57 2.02 4.54
N TYR A 86 3.92 1.29 5.59
CA TYR A 86 4.10 -0.15 5.54
C TYR A 86 2.99 -0.84 6.33
N VAL A 87 2.72 -2.12 6.05
CA VAL A 87 1.75 -2.93 6.78
C VAL A 87 2.34 -4.28 7.14
N ASN A 88 2.04 -4.78 8.33
CA ASN A 88 2.40 -6.15 8.73
C ASN A 88 1.39 -7.17 8.20
N GLU A 89 1.59 -8.44 8.56
CA GLU A 89 0.73 -9.55 8.15
C GLU A 89 -0.70 -9.50 8.72
N ALA A 90 -0.92 -8.65 9.73
CA ALA A 90 -2.23 -8.34 10.30
C ALA A 90 -2.86 -7.05 9.70
N PHE A 91 -2.24 -6.48 8.66
CA PHE A 91 -2.61 -5.22 8.03
C PHE A 91 -2.58 -4.00 8.97
N ASP A 92 -1.83 -4.09 10.08
CA ASP A 92 -1.54 -2.93 10.90
C ASP A 92 -0.60 -1.99 10.16
N CYS A 93 -0.95 -0.72 10.14
CA CYS A 93 -0.12 0.35 9.59
C CYS A 93 1.13 0.53 10.46
N LEU A 94 2.31 0.49 9.84
CA LEU A 94 3.61 0.54 10.48
C LEU A 94 4.43 1.76 10.04
N VAL A 95 5.25 2.25 10.96
CA VAL A 95 6.32 3.23 10.74
C VAL A 95 7.63 2.69 11.31
N MET A 96 8.74 2.97 10.64
CA MET A 96 10.07 2.65 11.16
C MET A 96 10.47 3.68 12.21
N ALA A 97 10.65 3.26 13.46
CA ALA A 97 11.20 4.10 14.50
C ALA A 97 12.71 4.32 14.28
N SER A 98 13.28 5.37 14.88
CA SER A 98 14.70 5.72 14.78
C SER A 98 15.67 4.61 15.22
N ALA A 99 15.20 3.64 16.01
CA ALA A 99 15.96 2.46 16.42
C ALA A 99 15.93 1.30 15.41
N GLY A 100 15.37 1.50 14.20
CA GLY A 100 15.22 0.45 13.19
C GLY A 100 14.11 -0.57 13.49
N ILE A 101 13.20 -0.23 14.41
CA ILE A 101 12.10 -1.12 14.83
C ILE A 101 10.79 -0.64 14.22
N TRP A 102 10.06 -1.53 13.57
CA TRP A 102 8.70 -1.27 13.10
C TRP A 102 7.74 -1.12 14.27
N LYS A 103 6.98 -0.03 14.29
CA LYS A 103 5.94 0.23 15.27
C LYS A 103 4.62 0.49 14.57
N LYS A 104 3.54 -0.01 15.16
CA LYS A 104 2.19 0.36 14.75
C LYS A 104 2.01 1.86 14.93
N GLN A 105 1.49 2.52 13.90
CA GLN A 105 1.14 3.93 13.96
C GLN A 105 -0.37 4.14 14.10
N ILE A 106 -0.74 5.36 14.48
CA ILE A 106 -2.12 5.73 14.81
C ILE A 106 -2.96 5.90 13.54
N GLU A 107 -2.37 6.47 12.49
CA GLU A 107 -3.08 6.73 11.24
C GLU A 107 -3.27 5.46 10.42
N SER A 108 -4.44 5.35 9.79
CA SER A 108 -4.75 4.25 8.88
C SER A 108 -3.95 4.38 7.58
N ALA A 109 -3.78 3.24 6.88
CA ALA A 109 -3.14 3.22 5.57
C ALA A 109 -3.85 4.13 4.57
N GLU A 110 -5.19 4.14 4.58
CA GLU A 110 -6.03 5.00 3.76
C GLU A 110 -5.70 6.48 3.97
N THR A 111 -5.70 6.96 5.22
CA THR A 111 -5.43 8.38 5.53
C THR A 111 -4.03 8.80 5.07
N LEU A 112 -3.03 7.94 5.24
CA LEU A 112 -1.66 8.24 4.81
C LEU A 112 -1.51 8.20 3.30
N CYS A 113 -2.15 7.25 2.63
CA CYS A 113 -2.19 7.21 1.16
C CYS A 113 -2.87 8.46 0.60
N LEU A 114 -3.96 8.91 1.20
CA LEU A 114 -4.63 10.15 0.78
C LEU A 114 -3.72 11.37 0.93
N LYS A 115 -3.11 11.56 2.10
CA LYS A 115 -2.15 12.65 2.33
C LYS A 115 -1.00 12.63 1.32
N GLY A 116 -0.49 11.44 1.02
CA GLY A 116 0.54 11.25 0.00
C GLY A 116 0.06 11.64 -1.41
N PHE A 117 -1.16 11.26 -1.77
CA PHE A 117 -1.78 11.66 -3.03
C PHE A 117 -1.94 13.18 -3.14
N GLU A 118 -2.53 13.82 -2.13
CA GLU A 118 -2.75 15.27 -2.07
C GLU A 118 -1.45 16.07 -2.19
N ALA A 119 -0.34 15.53 -1.66
CA ALA A 119 0.97 16.17 -1.77
C ALA A 119 1.55 16.10 -3.20
N LEU A 120 1.13 15.12 -4.01
CA LEU A 120 1.64 14.89 -5.37
C LEU A 120 0.81 15.54 -6.47
N VAL A 121 -0.43 15.95 -6.17
CA VAL A 121 -1.37 16.55 -7.13
C VAL A 121 -1.52 18.07 -6.98
N LYS A 122 -0.85 18.68 -5.99
CA LYS A 122 -0.72 20.14 -5.84
C LYS A 122 0.26 20.71 -6.86
#